data_AF-A0A6G9H1A8-F1
#
_entry.id   AF-A0A6G9H1A8-F1
#
_cell.length_a   1.000
_cell.length_b   1.000
_cell.length_c   1.000
_cell.angle_alpha   90.00
_cell.angle_beta   90.00
_cell.angle_gamma   90.00
#
_symmetry.space_group_name_H-M   'P 1'
#
loop_
_entity.id
_entity.type
_entity.pdbx_description
1 polymer ?
#
loop_
_entity_poly.entity_id
_entity_poly.type
_entity_poly.pdbx_seq_one_letter_code
_entity_poly.pdbx_strand_id
1 'polypeptide(L)'
;MYFAALLARTEDGWQASDTELDDVETLSDLTDLAREVSVDEDTVLVFIEQEDAWFGIVRVEGEEDPRIYVSDAAAAARSSYGEILIDELIGGDDDDPADDLDTLDLDGTEDGEPDENDEEDEESPVASGEIVPAGPAGDQEILVDLGLSEGDLLALETDAMAEIAEALGAAEVLETVR
;
A
#
# COMPACT_ATOMS: atom_id res chain seq x y z
N MET A 1 13.24 -0.84 -11.27
CA MET A 1 13.33 0.64 -11.35
C MET A 1 12.03 1.18 -10.82
N TYR A 2 12.10 2.21 -9.97
CA TYR A 2 10.89 2.84 -9.44
C TYR A 2 10.55 4.06 -10.26
N PHE A 3 9.25 4.33 -10.33
CA PHE A 3 8.71 5.60 -10.75
C PHE A 3 7.83 6.13 -9.61
N ALA A 4 7.92 7.43 -9.33
CA ALA A 4 7.05 8.08 -8.37
C ALA A 4 6.63 9.46 -8.87
N ALA A 5 5.38 9.81 -8.62
CA ALA A 5 4.84 11.12 -9.01
C ALA A 5 3.82 11.58 -7.96
N LEU A 6 3.74 12.89 -7.78
CA LEU A 6 2.72 13.54 -6.95
C LEU A 6 1.68 14.21 -7.86
N LEU A 7 0.40 14.03 -7.54
CA LEU A 7 -0.69 14.84 -8.06
C LEU A 7 -1.29 15.68 -6.92
N ALA A 8 -1.05 16.98 -6.95
CA ALA A 8 -1.62 17.94 -6.00
C ALA A 8 -2.89 18.57 -6.58
N ARG A 9 -3.97 18.60 -5.80
CA ARG A 9 -5.22 19.25 -6.17
C ARG A 9 -5.11 20.76 -5.93
N THR A 10 -5.61 21.55 -6.88
CA THR A 10 -5.63 23.02 -6.82
C THR A 10 -6.98 23.56 -7.28
N GLU A 11 -7.23 24.86 -7.10
CA GLU A 11 -8.45 25.55 -7.56
C GLU A 11 -8.65 25.46 -9.09
N ASP A 12 -7.55 25.35 -9.86
CA ASP A 12 -7.55 25.30 -11.33
C ASP A 12 -7.45 23.86 -11.89
N GLY A 13 -7.41 22.84 -11.04
CA GLY A 13 -7.29 21.43 -11.42
C GLY A 13 -6.11 20.71 -10.75
N TRP A 14 -5.62 19.64 -11.38
CA TRP A 14 -4.48 18.86 -10.86
C TRP A 14 -3.15 19.42 -11.34
N GLN A 15 -2.14 19.36 -10.47
CA GLN A 15 -0.74 19.66 -10.79
C GLN A 15 0.11 18.42 -10.51
N ALA A 16 0.90 18.00 -11.51
CA ALA A 16 1.81 16.88 -11.38
C ALA A 16 3.24 17.34 -11.09
N SER A 17 3.93 16.60 -10.23
CA SER A 17 5.36 16.75 -9.95
C SER A 17 6.03 15.39 -9.97
N ASP A 18 7.14 15.30 -10.71
CA ASP A 18 8.10 14.20 -10.57
C ASP A 18 8.67 14.20 -9.15
N THR A 19 8.91 13.02 -8.58
CA THR A 19 9.51 12.91 -7.27
C THR A 19 10.52 11.79 -7.16
N GLU A 20 11.62 12.10 -6.48
CA GLU A 20 12.65 11.14 -6.17
C GLU A 20 12.36 10.56 -4.77
N LEU A 21 12.44 9.23 -4.65
CA LEU A 21 12.21 8.54 -3.37
C LEU A 21 13.53 8.25 -2.61
N ASP A 22 14.68 8.79 -3.05
CA ASP A 22 15.99 8.48 -2.46
C ASP A 22 16.10 8.97 -1.00
N ASP A 23 15.39 10.05 -0.66
CA ASP A 23 15.30 10.61 0.70
C ASP A 23 14.14 10.03 1.53
N VAL A 24 13.38 9.07 1.01
CA VAL A 24 12.24 8.46 1.71
C VAL A 24 12.66 7.19 2.44
N GLU A 25 12.65 7.24 3.77
CA GLU A 25 12.98 6.09 4.63
C GLU A 25 11.73 5.54 5.36
N THR A 26 10.71 6.37 5.54
CA THR A 26 9.48 6.03 6.26
C THR A 26 8.23 6.60 5.58
N LEU A 27 7.05 6.13 6.00
CA LEU A 27 5.78 6.71 5.53
C LEU A 27 5.64 8.19 5.93
N SER A 28 6.18 8.57 7.08
CA SER A 28 6.20 9.96 7.52
C SER A 28 6.97 10.84 6.54
N ASP A 29 8.12 10.38 6.02
CA ASP A 29 8.90 11.12 5.03
C ASP A 29 8.13 11.28 3.71
N LEU A 30 7.41 10.23 3.27
CA LEU A 30 6.55 10.29 2.10
C LEU A 30 5.38 11.28 2.28
N THR A 31 4.80 11.30 3.49
CA THR A 31 3.70 12.20 3.83
C THR A 31 4.16 13.64 3.91
N ASP A 32 5.34 13.91 4.48
CA ASP A 32 5.94 15.25 4.52
C ASP A 32 6.22 15.77 3.10
N LEU A 33 6.74 14.91 2.22
CA LEU A 33 6.96 15.22 0.81
C LEU A 33 5.67 15.59 0.07
N ALA A 34 4.59 14.84 0.31
CA ALA A 34 3.26 15.18 -0.20
C ALA A 34 2.75 16.52 0.34
N ARG A 35 2.96 16.81 1.63
CA ARG A 35 2.53 18.06 2.25
C ARG A 35 3.30 19.27 1.72
N GLU A 36 4.56 19.11 1.34
CA GLU A 36 5.36 20.20 0.75
C GLU A 36 4.74 20.74 -0.55
N VAL A 37 4.15 19.86 -1.37
CA VAL A 37 3.53 20.24 -2.65
C VAL A 37 2.03 20.55 -2.54
N SER A 38 1.43 20.31 -1.37
CA SER A 38 0.03 20.63 -1.12
C SER A 38 -0.23 22.14 -1.21
N VAL A 39 -1.41 22.49 -1.71
CA VAL A 39 -1.87 23.88 -1.83
C VAL A 39 -3.10 24.03 -0.96
N ASP A 40 -3.13 25.00 -0.05
CA ASP A 40 -4.29 25.27 0.83
C ASP A 40 -4.81 24.02 1.60
N GLU A 41 -3.91 23.10 1.95
CA GLU A 41 -4.24 21.85 2.67
C GLU A 41 -5.14 20.88 1.85
N ASP A 42 -5.23 21.07 0.52
CA ASP A 42 -5.96 20.19 -0.40
C ASP A 42 -5.30 18.80 -0.56
N THR A 43 -6.06 17.89 -1.18
CA THR A 43 -5.65 16.50 -1.46
C THR A 43 -4.39 16.42 -2.33
N VAL A 44 -3.42 15.61 -1.89
CA VAL A 44 -2.27 15.17 -2.68
C VAL A 44 -2.28 13.65 -2.80
N LEU A 45 -2.08 13.14 -4.01
CA LEU A 45 -1.91 11.72 -4.30
C LEU A 45 -0.46 11.46 -4.65
N VAL A 46 0.21 10.59 -3.89
CA VAL A 46 1.53 10.05 -4.23
C VAL A 46 1.32 8.72 -4.93
N PHE A 47 1.86 8.60 -6.13
CA PHE A 47 1.92 7.34 -6.86
C PHE A 47 3.31 6.77 -6.77
N ILE A 48 3.40 5.46 -6.52
CA ILE A 48 4.64 4.70 -6.53
C ILE A 48 4.41 3.46 -7.38
N GLU A 49 5.28 3.20 -8.35
CA GLU A 49 5.20 2.02 -9.20
C GLU A 49 6.58 1.36 -9.32
N GLN A 50 6.60 0.05 -9.41
CA GLN A 50 7.80 -0.72 -9.74
C GLN A 50 7.55 -1.64 -10.93
N GLU A 51 8.15 -1.32 -12.09
CA GLU A 51 8.26 -2.20 -13.27
C GLU A 51 7.06 -3.14 -13.51
N ASP A 52 5.84 -2.59 -13.56
CA ASP A 52 4.59 -3.34 -13.76
C ASP A 52 4.33 -4.49 -12.75
N ALA A 53 5.06 -4.52 -11.64
CA ALA A 53 4.94 -5.55 -10.59
C ALA A 53 3.88 -5.18 -9.56
N TRP A 54 3.83 -3.91 -9.16
CA TRP A 54 2.83 -3.35 -8.26
C TRP A 54 2.80 -1.83 -8.40
N PHE A 55 1.68 -1.25 -8.01
CA PHE A 55 1.56 0.20 -7.79
C PHE A 55 0.91 0.47 -6.43
N GLY A 56 1.29 1.60 -5.83
CA GLY A 56 0.75 2.09 -4.58
C GLY A 56 0.26 3.52 -4.74
N ILE A 57 -0.74 3.87 -3.94
CA ILE A 57 -1.32 5.20 -3.84
C ILE A 57 -1.29 5.60 -2.38
N VAL A 58 -0.71 6.77 -2.08
CA VAL A 58 -0.79 7.40 -0.77
C VAL A 58 -1.53 8.71 -0.91
N ARG A 59 -2.68 8.83 -0.26
CA ARG A 59 -3.51 10.03 -0.27
C ARG A 59 -3.28 10.80 1.02
N VAL A 60 -2.88 12.05 0.89
CA VAL A 60 -2.64 12.97 2.01
C VAL A 60 -3.60 14.15 1.88
N GLU A 61 -4.28 14.50 2.97
CA GLU A 61 -5.27 15.57 3.03
C GLU A 61 -4.99 16.45 4.24
N GLY A 62 -4.48 17.65 4.01
CA GLY A 62 -4.03 18.54 5.08
C GLY A 62 -3.15 17.85 6.13
N GLU A 63 -3.60 17.93 7.38
CA GLU A 63 -2.93 17.32 8.55
C GLU A 63 -3.47 15.93 8.91
N GLU A 64 -4.42 15.37 8.14
CA GLU A 64 -4.99 14.04 8.39
C GLU A 64 -3.95 12.93 8.14
N ASP A 65 -4.17 11.77 8.77
CA ASP A 65 -3.36 10.58 8.55
C ASP A 65 -3.48 10.12 7.09
N PRO A 66 -2.35 9.71 6.46
CA PRO A 66 -2.35 9.30 5.07
C PRO A 66 -3.17 8.01 4.88
N ARG A 67 -3.93 7.96 3.79
CA ARG A 67 -4.62 6.74 3.36
C ARG A 67 -3.78 6.02 2.31
N ILE A 68 -3.68 4.70 2.41
CA ILE A 68 -2.78 3.90 1.58
C ILE A 68 -3.58 2.84 0.84
N TYR A 69 -3.27 2.66 -0.44
CA TYR A 69 -3.69 1.51 -1.23
C TYR A 69 -2.48 0.91 -1.94
N VAL A 70 -2.42 -0.43 -2.00
CA VAL A 70 -1.39 -1.18 -2.74
C VAL A 70 -2.07 -2.24 -3.59
N SER A 71 -1.70 -2.33 -4.87
CA SER A 71 -2.34 -3.25 -5.82
C SER A 71 -1.99 -4.73 -5.60
N ASP A 72 -0.77 -5.01 -5.16
CA ASP A 72 -0.30 -6.34 -4.80
C ASP A 72 0.65 -6.27 -3.60
N ALA A 73 0.13 -6.60 -2.43
CA ALA A 73 0.85 -6.51 -1.17
C ALA A 73 2.04 -7.47 -1.11
N ALA A 74 1.90 -8.68 -1.66
CA ALA A 74 2.96 -9.67 -1.68
C ALA A 74 4.15 -9.25 -2.56
N ALA A 75 3.90 -8.54 -3.67
CA ALA A 75 4.93 -7.95 -4.51
C ALA A 75 5.55 -6.70 -3.85
N ALA A 76 4.73 -5.83 -3.27
CA ALA A 76 5.18 -4.64 -2.58
C ALA A 76 6.08 -4.97 -1.37
N ALA A 77 5.72 -5.95 -0.55
CA ALA A 77 6.51 -6.39 0.61
C ALA A 77 7.91 -6.93 0.26
N ARG A 78 8.19 -7.18 -1.02
CA ARG A 78 9.51 -7.64 -1.51
C ARG A 78 10.37 -6.50 -2.05
N SER A 79 9.91 -5.27 -1.85
CA SER A 79 10.36 -4.07 -2.54
C SER A 79 10.59 -2.96 -1.51
N SER A 80 11.70 -2.21 -1.60
CA SER A 80 12.11 -1.26 -0.56
C SER A 80 11.02 -0.26 -0.16
N TYR A 81 10.37 0.38 -1.13
CA TYR A 81 9.29 1.35 -0.83
C TYR A 81 7.94 0.67 -0.59
N GLY A 82 7.73 -0.51 -1.16
CA GLY A 82 6.51 -1.27 -0.90
C GLY A 82 6.48 -1.82 0.53
N GLU A 83 7.63 -2.22 1.08
CA GLU A 83 7.77 -2.63 2.48
C GLU A 83 7.33 -1.53 3.43
N ILE A 84 7.67 -0.26 3.17
CA ILE A 84 7.21 0.89 3.97
C ILE A 84 5.68 0.98 4.00
N LEU A 85 5.02 0.81 2.85
CA LEU A 85 3.56 0.87 2.75
C LEU A 85 2.90 -0.34 3.42
N ILE A 86 3.48 -1.52 3.27
CA ILE A 86 2.95 -2.77 3.85
C ILE A 86 3.17 -2.81 5.36
N ASP A 87 4.31 -2.33 5.84
CA ASP A 87 4.58 -2.21 7.28
C ASP A 87 3.57 -1.28 7.96
N GLU A 88 3.17 -0.17 7.34
CA GLU A 88 2.09 0.65 7.88
C GLU A 88 0.74 -0.07 7.86
N LEU A 89 0.41 -0.75 6.76
CA LEU A 89 -0.88 -1.43 6.63
C LEU A 89 -1.05 -2.62 7.57
N ILE A 90 0.05 -3.25 7.97
CA ILE A 90 0.05 -4.43 8.84
C ILE A 90 0.40 -4.06 10.29
N GLY A 91 1.33 -3.13 10.50
CA GLY A 91 1.77 -2.65 11.81
C GLY A 91 0.97 -1.46 12.35
N GLY A 92 0.16 -0.81 11.52
CA GLY A 92 -0.75 0.28 11.90
C GLY A 92 -2.07 -0.19 12.52
N ASP A 93 -2.43 -1.47 12.33
CA ASP A 93 -3.53 -2.13 13.02
C ASP A 93 -2.99 -2.95 14.21
N ASP A 94 -2.87 -2.29 15.36
CA ASP A 94 -3.12 -2.93 16.67
C ASP A 94 -4.63 -3.25 16.82
N ASP A 95 -5.37 -3.49 15.71
CA ASP A 95 -6.59 -4.31 15.72
C ASP A 95 -6.12 -5.77 15.60
N ASP A 96 -5.54 -6.19 16.72
CA ASP A 96 -5.26 -7.54 17.16
C ASP A 96 -5.97 -8.63 16.32
N PRO A 97 -5.26 -9.40 15.47
CA PRO A 97 -5.83 -10.57 14.81
C PRO A 97 -6.13 -11.73 15.79
N ALA A 98 -6.04 -11.54 17.11
CA ALA A 98 -6.42 -12.56 18.07
C ALA A 98 -7.94 -12.67 18.27
N ASP A 99 -8.77 -11.80 17.67
CA ASP A 99 -10.24 -11.97 17.70
C ASP A 99 -10.74 -13.07 16.72
N ASP A 100 -9.94 -13.55 15.76
CA ASP A 100 -10.35 -14.63 14.83
C ASP A 100 -9.98 -16.05 15.32
N LEU A 101 -9.11 -16.17 16.35
CA LEU A 101 -8.68 -17.47 16.90
C LEU A 101 -9.68 -18.08 17.90
N ASP A 102 -10.70 -17.33 18.33
CA ASP A 102 -11.76 -17.81 19.25
C ASP A 102 -12.80 -18.74 18.56
N THR A 103 -12.73 -18.93 17.23
CA THR A 103 -13.64 -19.84 16.51
C THR A 103 -13.07 -21.23 16.21
N LEU A 104 -11.79 -21.47 16.49
CA LEU A 104 -11.23 -22.81 16.49
C LEU A 104 -11.67 -23.55 17.76
N ASP A 105 -12.85 -24.16 17.68
CA ASP A 105 -13.30 -25.20 18.60
C ASP A 105 -12.35 -26.40 18.48
N LEU A 106 -11.19 -26.30 19.13
CA LEU A 106 -10.31 -27.41 19.43
C LEU A 106 -11.03 -28.26 20.49
N ASP A 107 -12.07 -28.97 20.08
CA ASP A 107 -12.69 -30.04 20.86
C ASP A 107 -11.61 -31.08 21.15
N GLY A 108 -11.16 -31.05 22.40
CA GLY A 108 -10.12 -31.89 22.91
C GLY A 108 -10.49 -33.36 22.78
N THR A 109 -9.63 -34.11 22.12
CA THR A 109 -9.38 -35.49 22.51
C THR A 109 -7.90 -35.66 22.80
N GLU A 110 -7.56 -35.45 24.08
CA GLU A 110 -6.42 -36.08 24.72
C GLU A 110 -6.45 -37.59 24.44
N ASP A 111 -5.33 -38.20 24.04
CA ASP A 111 -4.59 -39.18 24.88
C ASP A 111 -3.53 -39.95 24.05
N GLY A 112 -2.29 -40.03 24.53
CA GLY A 112 -1.42 -41.19 24.28
C GLY A 112 0.04 -40.99 23.81
N GLU A 113 0.90 -40.48 24.71
CA GLU A 113 2.32 -40.82 24.98
C GLU A 113 3.43 -40.76 23.89
N PRO A 114 4.71 -40.53 24.28
CA PRO A 114 5.81 -40.12 23.40
C PRO A 114 6.66 -41.30 22.90
N ASP A 115 7.32 -41.13 21.74
CA ASP A 115 8.52 -41.91 21.41
C ASP A 115 9.52 -41.02 20.65
N GLU A 116 10.74 -41.01 21.18
CA GLU A 116 11.92 -40.27 20.75
C GLU A 116 12.55 -40.95 19.52
N ASN A 117 12.77 -40.23 18.40
CA ASN A 117 14.05 -40.22 17.66
C ASN A 117 14.01 -39.33 16.40
N ASP A 118 14.64 -38.17 16.52
CA ASP A 118 15.78 -37.70 15.72
C ASP A 118 15.81 -37.77 14.17
N GLU A 119 16.10 -36.59 13.60
CA GLU A 119 16.82 -36.30 12.35
C GLU A 119 16.01 -35.99 11.08
N GLU A 120 15.28 -34.86 11.05
CA GLU A 120 15.21 -34.01 9.83
C GLU A 120 15.27 -32.52 10.24
N ASP A 121 16.46 -31.94 10.05
CA ASP A 121 16.80 -30.53 10.27
C ASP A 121 16.12 -29.67 9.19
N GLU A 122 14.88 -29.26 9.43
CA GLU A 122 14.17 -28.22 8.67
C GLU A 122 13.99 -26.95 9.52
N GLU A 123 15.08 -26.43 10.09
CA GLU A 123 15.08 -25.10 10.69
C GLU A 123 15.01 -24.02 9.59
N SER A 124 13.84 -23.85 8.99
CA SER A 124 13.42 -22.54 8.48
C SER A 124 13.07 -21.70 9.70
N PRO A 125 13.78 -20.59 9.98
CA PRO A 125 13.42 -19.75 11.10
C PRO A 125 12.05 -19.14 10.79
N VAL A 126 11.04 -19.56 11.55
CA VAL A 126 9.80 -18.81 11.72
C VAL A 126 10.15 -17.51 12.45
N ALA A 127 10.65 -16.52 11.71
CA ALA A 127 10.45 -15.14 12.10
C ALA A 127 8.94 -14.96 12.22
N SER A 128 8.46 -14.36 13.32
CA SER A 128 7.05 -14.03 13.52
C SER A 128 6.51 -13.38 12.25
N GLY A 129 5.89 -14.19 11.41
CA GLY A 129 5.65 -13.87 10.02
C GLY A 129 4.25 -13.36 9.92
N GLU A 130 4.08 -12.05 10.10
CA GLU A 130 2.86 -11.39 9.67
C GLU A 130 2.61 -11.78 8.21
N ILE A 131 1.49 -12.45 7.97
CA ILE A 131 1.20 -13.07 6.69
C ILE A 131 0.74 -11.96 5.77
N VAL A 132 1.65 -11.45 4.94
CA VAL A 132 1.30 -10.47 3.91
C VAL A 132 0.28 -11.10 2.94
N PRO A 133 -0.91 -10.49 2.75
CA PRO A 133 -1.92 -11.03 1.86
C PRO A 133 -1.43 -11.05 0.41
N ALA A 134 -1.90 -12.03 -0.36
CA ALA A 134 -1.73 -12.02 -1.81
C ALA A 134 -2.85 -11.18 -2.45
N GLY A 135 -2.48 -10.17 -3.24
CA GLY A 135 -3.43 -9.24 -3.88
C GLY A 135 -3.48 -7.86 -3.23
N PRO A 136 -4.50 -7.05 -3.54
CA PRO A 136 -4.57 -5.66 -3.13
C PRO A 136 -4.80 -5.51 -1.62
N ALA A 137 -4.24 -4.45 -1.03
CA ALA A 137 -4.32 -4.14 0.40
C ALA A 137 -4.53 -2.63 0.64
N GLY A 138 -5.04 -2.29 1.83
CA GLY A 138 -5.33 -0.92 2.24
C GLY A 138 -6.72 -0.42 1.83
N ASP A 139 -6.86 0.90 1.69
CA ASP A 139 -8.12 1.60 1.40
C ASP A 139 -8.51 1.46 -0.08
N GLN A 140 -9.39 0.50 -0.37
CA GLN A 140 -9.87 0.26 -1.74
C GLN A 140 -10.85 1.35 -2.22
N GLU A 141 -11.33 2.20 -1.31
CA GLU A 141 -12.22 3.33 -1.60
C GLU A 141 -11.47 4.67 -1.71
N ILE A 142 -10.13 4.65 -1.71
CA ILE A 142 -9.26 5.85 -1.65
C ILE A 142 -9.53 6.89 -2.75
N LEU A 143 -10.06 6.47 -3.90
CA LEU A 143 -10.37 7.33 -5.05
C LEU A 143 -11.89 7.52 -5.32
N VAL A 144 -12.77 6.94 -4.50
CA VAL A 144 -14.22 6.95 -4.74
C VAL A 144 -14.79 8.37 -4.80
N ASP A 145 -14.34 9.24 -3.91
CA ASP A 145 -14.73 10.67 -3.91
C ASP A 145 -14.22 11.43 -5.14
N LEU A 146 -13.11 10.96 -5.74
CA LEU A 146 -12.50 11.57 -6.92
C LEU A 146 -13.08 11.01 -8.24
N GLY A 147 -14.05 10.09 -8.15
CA GLY A 147 -14.81 9.59 -9.30
C GLY A 147 -14.37 8.23 -9.83
N LEU A 148 -13.46 7.53 -9.15
CA LEU A 148 -13.01 6.19 -9.53
C LEU A 148 -13.49 5.17 -8.49
N SER A 149 -14.30 4.20 -8.91
CA SER A 149 -14.92 3.25 -7.98
C SER A 149 -13.94 2.17 -7.52
N GLU A 150 -14.20 1.54 -6.36
CA GLU A 150 -13.44 0.38 -5.88
C GLU A 150 -13.27 -0.69 -6.97
N GLY A 151 -14.37 -1.05 -7.66
CA GLY A 151 -14.34 -2.05 -8.71
C GLY A 151 -13.49 -1.66 -9.92
N ASP A 152 -13.44 -0.36 -10.26
CA ASP A 152 -12.57 0.14 -11.32
C ASP A 152 -11.10 0.12 -10.86
N LEU A 153 -10.81 0.51 -9.61
CA LEU A 153 -9.47 0.49 -9.03
C LEU A 153 -8.87 -0.92 -9.00
N LEU A 154 -9.67 -1.90 -8.56
CA LEU A 154 -9.28 -3.31 -8.50
C LEU A 154 -9.14 -3.96 -9.89
N ALA A 155 -9.74 -3.37 -10.92
CA ALA A 155 -9.64 -3.85 -12.30
C ALA A 155 -8.39 -3.30 -13.03
N LEU A 156 -7.64 -2.39 -12.42
CA LEU A 156 -6.40 -1.87 -12.99
C LEU A 156 -5.29 -2.92 -12.91
N GLU A 157 -4.68 -3.22 -14.05
CA GLU A 157 -3.61 -4.22 -14.15
C GLU A 157 -2.29 -3.59 -14.60
N THR A 158 -2.30 -2.97 -15.79
CA THR A 158 -1.13 -2.33 -16.40
C THR A 158 -1.45 -0.88 -16.65
N ASP A 159 -0.46 0.01 -16.50
CA ASP A 159 -0.62 1.46 -16.72
C ASP A 159 -1.63 2.13 -15.78
N ALA A 160 -1.82 1.56 -14.58
CA ALA A 160 -2.82 1.97 -13.60
C ALA A 160 -2.76 3.48 -13.29
N MET A 161 -1.57 4.06 -13.16
CA MET A 161 -1.41 5.49 -12.92
C MET A 161 -1.99 6.36 -14.03
N ALA A 162 -1.83 5.96 -15.30
CA ALA A 162 -2.37 6.72 -16.43
C ALA A 162 -3.89 6.63 -16.48
N GLU A 163 -4.45 5.44 -16.26
CA GLU A 163 -5.90 5.22 -16.19
C GLU A 163 -6.53 5.99 -15.03
N ILE A 164 -5.89 5.99 -13.86
CA ILE A 164 -6.30 6.80 -12.71
C ILE A 164 -6.25 8.29 -13.07
N ALA A 165 -5.13 8.76 -13.63
CA ALA A 165 -5.01 10.15 -14.03
C ALA A 165 -6.03 10.55 -15.10
N GLU A 166 -6.39 9.67 -16.03
CA GLU A 166 -7.46 9.91 -17.00
C GLU A 166 -8.81 10.10 -16.30
N ALA A 167 -9.16 9.21 -15.37
CA ALA A 167 -10.39 9.33 -14.60
C ALA A 167 -10.45 10.62 -13.76
N LEU A 168 -9.31 11.06 -13.23
CA LEU A 168 -9.19 12.29 -12.43
C LEU A 168 -9.11 13.56 -13.30
N GLY A 169 -8.95 13.44 -14.63
CA GLY A 169 -8.69 14.57 -15.52
C GLY A 169 -7.29 15.16 -15.41
N ALA A 170 -6.35 14.38 -14.88
CA ALA A 170 -4.94 14.71 -14.67
C ALA A 170 -3.98 14.03 -15.66
N ALA A 171 -4.46 13.25 -16.63
CA ALA A 171 -3.62 12.48 -17.55
C ALA A 171 -2.57 13.35 -18.27
N GLU A 172 -2.98 14.51 -18.79
CA GLU A 172 -2.07 15.41 -19.52
C GLU A 172 -0.94 15.93 -18.61
N VAL A 173 -1.22 16.25 -17.35
CA VAL A 173 -0.20 16.74 -16.42
C VAL A 173 0.70 15.61 -15.95
N LEU A 174 0.15 14.41 -15.69
CA LEU A 174 0.94 13.25 -15.28
C LEU A 174 1.90 12.80 -16.41
N GLU A 175 1.48 12.85 -17.67
CA GLU A 175 2.33 12.50 -18.81
C GLU A 175 3.58 13.41 -18.90
N THR A 176 3.49 14.66 -18.41
CA THR A 176 4.65 15.57 -18.44
C THR A 176 5.79 15.19 -17.49
N VAL A 177 5.51 14.38 -16.48
CA VAL A 177 6.48 13.97 -15.45
C VAL A 177 6.89 12.50 -15.57
N ARG A 178 6.39 11.77 -16.58
CA ARG A 178 6.63 10.35 -16.81
C ARG A 178 7.83 10.06 -17.72
#